data_AF-A0A292RDN6-F1
#
_entry.id   AF-A0A292RDN6-F1
#
_cell.length_a   1.000
_cell.length_b   1.000
_cell.length_c   1.000
_cell.angle_alpha   90.00
_cell.angle_beta   90.00
_cell.angle_gamma   90.00
#
_symmetry.space_group_name_H-M   'P 1'
#
loop_
_entity.id
_entity.type
_entity.pdbx_description
1 polymer ?
#
loop_
_entity_poly.entity_id
_entity_poly.type
_entity_poly.pdbx_seq_one_letter_code
_entity_poly.pdbx_strand_id
1 'polypeptide(L)'
;MSEVNKEEINFDIKNRNFSLKKSDFKENKKEQFLFDYLTNNSYNKLSKSDSKYVAINMLDKEEGTKGTITQQDINIFLEDEKVKKKDITQQDLLNFINKMYKLNPTADEKILDQVLQYKDETGKPIMTPELKEIFGFEYSDISQKIADKNGNVQNGMEIFDLNDDGKIDYVEKDYQTKNGIGNYSKITNFYNYLEQLDKNSSSSIEVDSIITKEDKQKAYDKAKNELDVANQEKLENSSLKDENGNNIVTKEIKTQFNTNDKIAFKDIVDNDGNIKKGFEIFDLNGDGKIDNKEKGYFSAAGHFTYKPKENIDISEFLNALTELDKVGYVESTGNNTENKTITTQDKKSIYKILESGVYMLENIKNFPPELQQEYADELKEQCLYNNNRKNTVGRHIDNMIALDTESISKPEIASVMTHELTHALLDNKMPALQQEVVTFFMEYKLYSEAKKNDPNYSKQVDALSSTGIKTIVIDKDYMNFIDTMKKEHPEMSEKDIAVEAFLKYKFKYYNVKYQKPVSADYIRNLDYSAAEKFFEIK
;
A
#
# COMPACT_ATOMS: atom_id res chain seq x y z
N MET A 1 -23.47 31.53 18.20
CA MET A 1 -22.56 32.29 17.33
C MET A 1 -21.37 31.38 17.07
N SER A 2 -21.40 30.67 15.94
CA SER A 2 -20.29 29.83 15.47
C SER A 2 -19.40 30.68 14.58
N GLU A 3 -18.11 30.66 14.91
CA GLU A 3 -17.03 31.30 14.20
C GLU A 3 -17.09 30.94 12.70
N VAL A 4 -17.25 31.96 11.86
CA VAL A 4 -16.98 31.88 10.43
C VAL A 4 -15.46 31.91 10.28
N ASN A 5 -14.81 30.78 10.55
CA ASN A 5 -13.39 30.60 10.27
C ASN A 5 -13.23 30.22 8.81
N LYS A 6 -12.70 31.18 8.03
CA LYS A 6 -11.98 31.04 6.74
C LYS A 6 -12.09 29.66 6.05
N GLU A 7 -13.25 29.36 5.45
CA GLU A 7 -13.26 28.45 4.30
C GLU A 7 -12.83 29.26 3.08
N GLU A 8 -11.77 28.81 2.42
CA GLU A 8 -11.37 29.32 1.11
C GLU A 8 -12.55 29.08 0.16
N ILE A 9 -13.11 30.14 -0.41
CA ILE A 9 -14.29 30.02 -1.28
C ILE A 9 -13.83 29.44 -2.60
N ASN A 10 -14.06 28.14 -2.79
CA ASN A 10 -13.73 27.40 -4.00
C ASN A 10 -14.93 26.52 -4.41
N PHE A 11 -15.65 26.90 -5.47
CA PHE A 11 -16.71 26.07 -6.04
C PHE A 11 -16.28 25.45 -7.35
N ASP A 12 -16.12 24.13 -7.37
CA ASP A 12 -15.83 23.40 -8.62
C ASP A 12 -17.08 23.35 -9.51
N ILE A 13 -17.00 24.06 -10.64
CA ILE A 13 -18.00 24.09 -11.70
C ILE A 13 -17.50 23.39 -12.97
N LYS A 14 -16.31 22.79 -12.95
CA LYS A 14 -15.69 22.14 -14.10
C LYS A 14 -16.62 21.04 -14.61
N ASN A 15 -17.00 21.16 -15.88
CA ASN A 15 -17.94 20.25 -16.55
C ASN A 15 -19.37 20.19 -15.94
N ARG A 16 -19.76 21.11 -15.06
CA ARG A 16 -21.12 21.16 -14.50
C ARG A 16 -22.05 22.00 -15.38
N ASN A 17 -23.23 21.46 -15.63
CA ASN A 17 -24.30 22.15 -16.36
C ASN A 17 -25.52 22.29 -15.44
N PHE A 18 -25.88 23.52 -15.11
CA PHE A 18 -27.02 23.83 -14.26
C PHE A 18 -28.26 24.10 -15.11
N SER A 19 -29.32 23.32 -14.90
CA SER A 19 -30.63 23.51 -15.54
C SER A 19 -31.69 23.67 -14.46
N LEU A 20 -32.07 24.91 -14.18
CA LEU A 20 -32.88 25.28 -13.02
C LEU A 20 -34.12 26.09 -13.43
N LYS A 21 -35.19 26.05 -12.64
CA LYS A 21 -36.41 26.81 -12.95
C LYS A 21 -36.40 28.12 -12.18
N LYS A 22 -36.94 29.18 -12.79
CA LYS A 22 -37.14 30.46 -12.10
C LYS A 22 -38.01 30.32 -10.85
N SER A 23 -38.90 29.33 -10.83
CA SER A 23 -39.73 28.99 -9.67
C SER A 23 -38.93 28.71 -8.40
N ASP A 24 -37.74 28.17 -8.54
CA ASP A 24 -36.94 27.69 -7.42
C ASP A 24 -36.35 28.85 -6.60
N PHE A 25 -36.40 30.06 -7.14
CA PHE A 25 -35.87 31.30 -6.56
C PHE A 25 -36.97 32.33 -6.23
N LYS A 26 -38.26 31.95 -6.37
CA LYS A 26 -39.38 32.92 -6.33
C LYS A 26 -39.51 33.70 -5.03
N GLU A 27 -38.97 33.22 -3.93
CA GLU A 27 -39.13 33.82 -2.60
C GLU A 27 -38.10 34.92 -2.28
N ASN A 28 -37.01 35.01 -3.05
CA ASN A 28 -35.93 35.97 -2.80
C ASN A 28 -35.66 36.82 -4.06
N LYS A 29 -35.96 38.12 -4.00
CA LYS A 29 -35.78 39.06 -5.13
C LYS A 29 -34.33 39.15 -5.62
N LYS A 30 -33.35 38.97 -4.73
CA LYS A 30 -31.92 38.99 -5.10
C LYS A 30 -31.52 37.71 -5.83
N GLU A 31 -31.98 36.55 -5.35
CA GLU A 31 -31.79 35.27 -6.05
C GLU A 31 -32.50 35.26 -7.42
N GLN A 32 -33.71 35.81 -7.52
CA GLN A 32 -34.38 35.97 -8.82
C GLN A 32 -33.57 36.82 -9.79
N PHE A 33 -32.99 37.93 -9.30
CA PHE A 33 -32.12 38.76 -10.12
C PHE A 33 -30.89 37.98 -10.58
N LEU A 34 -30.20 37.26 -9.68
CA LEU A 34 -29.03 36.45 -10.02
C LEU A 34 -29.38 35.35 -11.05
N PHE A 35 -30.52 34.69 -10.89
CA PHE A 35 -31.04 33.74 -11.86
C PHE A 35 -31.27 34.38 -13.22
N ASP A 36 -32.01 35.50 -13.29
CA ASP A 36 -32.29 36.20 -14.54
C ASP A 36 -30.99 36.71 -15.20
N TYR A 37 -30.03 37.16 -14.40
CA TYR A 37 -28.74 37.64 -14.87
C TYR A 37 -27.94 36.52 -15.55
N LEU A 38 -27.78 35.39 -14.85
CA LEU A 38 -26.96 34.26 -15.31
C LEU A 38 -27.66 33.36 -16.34
N THR A 39 -28.97 33.55 -16.57
CA THR A 39 -29.73 32.83 -17.61
C THR A 39 -29.98 33.66 -18.87
N ASN A 40 -29.59 34.95 -18.90
CA ASN A 40 -29.70 35.82 -20.08
C ASN A 40 -28.61 35.53 -21.12
N ASN A 41 -28.64 34.32 -21.69
CA ASN A 41 -27.70 33.83 -22.69
C ASN A 41 -28.41 33.38 -23.98
N SER A 42 -27.65 33.20 -25.07
CA SER A 42 -28.18 32.82 -26.39
C SER A 42 -28.86 31.45 -26.38
N TYR A 43 -28.38 30.51 -25.56
CA TYR A 43 -28.94 29.16 -25.44
C TYR A 43 -30.39 29.19 -24.95
N ASN A 44 -30.66 29.96 -23.89
CA ASN A 44 -32.01 30.11 -23.33
C ASN A 44 -32.97 30.95 -24.18
N LYS A 45 -32.45 31.79 -25.09
CA LYS A 45 -33.27 32.59 -26.02
C LYS A 45 -33.91 31.74 -27.13
N LEU A 46 -33.30 30.60 -27.45
CA LEU A 46 -33.74 29.69 -28.51
C LEU A 46 -34.61 28.53 -27.97
N SER A 47 -34.61 28.30 -26.65
CA SER A 47 -35.33 27.20 -26.00
C SER A 47 -36.54 27.68 -25.18
N LYS A 48 -37.74 27.21 -25.53
CA LYS A 48 -39.00 27.44 -24.77
C LYS A 48 -39.19 26.40 -23.66
N SER A 49 -38.17 26.21 -22.82
CA SER A 49 -38.24 25.39 -21.61
C SER A 49 -38.42 26.28 -20.37
N ASP A 50 -39.16 25.76 -19.38
CA ASP A 50 -39.28 26.35 -18.04
C ASP A 50 -37.97 26.23 -17.24
N SER A 51 -37.21 25.15 -17.45
CA SER A 51 -35.83 25.03 -16.95
C SER A 51 -34.88 25.78 -17.88
N LYS A 52 -34.06 26.65 -17.30
CA LYS A 52 -33.07 27.49 -17.99
C LYS A 52 -31.66 27.04 -17.66
N TYR A 53 -30.80 27.09 -18.67
CA TYR A 53 -29.37 26.87 -18.51
C TYR A 53 -28.72 28.05 -17.79
N VAL A 54 -28.16 27.83 -16.60
CA VAL A 54 -27.47 28.88 -15.85
C VAL A 54 -26.01 28.92 -16.28
N ALA A 55 -25.58 30.02 -16.88
CA ALA A 55 -24.20 30.23 -17.33
C ALA A 55 -23.30 30.63 -16.15
N ILE A 56 -23.13 29.71 -15.20
CA ILE A 56 -22.38 29.96 -13.97
C ILE A 56 -20.89 30.20 -14.22
N ASN A 57 -20.37 29.66 -15.33
CA ASN A 57 -19.03 29.93 -15.85
C ASN A 57 -18.78 31.41 -16.19
N MET A 58 -19.81 32.26 -16.20
CA MET A 58 -19.63 33.72 -16.29
C MET A 58 -19.02 34.32 -15.01
N LEU A 59 -19.01 33.58 -13.90
CA LEU A 59 -18.36 33.97 -12.65
C LEU A 59 -16.86 33.66 -12.66
N ASP A 60 -16.44 32.58 -13.32
CA ASP A 60 -15.05 32.13 -13.49
C ASP A 60 -14.29 33.08 -14.44
N LYS A 61 -13.65 34.09 -13.85
CA LYS A 61 -12.96 35.19 -14.53
C LYS A 61 -11.49 35.33 -14.14
N GLU A 62 -11.07 34.69 -13.05
CA GLU A 62 -9.69 34.66 -12.59
C GLU A 62 -8.82 33.80 -13.51
N GLU A 63 -7.67 34.33 -13.91
CA GLU A 63 -6.72 33.59 -14.73
C GLU A 63 -5.98 32.53 -13.90
N GLY A 64 -5.91 31.31 -14.42
CA GLY A 64 -5.19 30.19 -13.78
C GLY A 64 -6.06 29.25 -12.95
N THR A 65 -7.32 29.60 -12.67
CA THR A 65 -8.27 28.82 -11.82
C THR A 65 -9.48 28.27 -12.59
N LYS A 66 -9.42 28.32 -13.94
CA LYS A 66 -10.52 27.96 -14.84
C LYS A 66 -11.23 26.66 -14.44
N GLY A 67 -12.54 26.75 -14.26
CA GLY A 67 -13.41 25.67 -13.78
C GLY A 67 -13.70 25.71 -12.29
N THR A 68 -13.10 26.63 -11.52
CA THR A 68 -13.36 26.83 -10.10
C THR A 68 -13.73 28.30 -9.85
N ILE A 69 -14.84 28.56 -9.15
CA ILE A 69 -15.19 29.92 -8.73
C ILE A 69 -14.48 30.21 -7.42
N THR A 70 -13.62 31.22 -7.41
CA THR A 70 -12.84 31.63 -6.24
C THR A 70 -13.45 32.85 -5.53
N GLN A 71 -12.86 33.24 -4.40
CA GLN A 71 -13.16 34.52 -3.76
C GLN A 71 -12.89 35.72 -4.68
N GLN A 72 -11.87 35.65 -5.54
CA GLN A 72 -11.51 36.73 -6.45
C GLN A 72 -12.54 36.87 -7.58
N ASP A 73 -13.02 35.76 -8.12
CA ASP A 73 -14.13 35.73 -9.07
C ASP A 73 -15.39 36.41 -8.55
N ILE A 74 -15.74 36.11 -7.30
CA ILE A 74 -16.88 36.73 -6.62
C ILE A 74 -16.68 38.24 -6.52
N ASN A 75 -15.50 38.70 -6.12
CA ASN A 75 -15.22 40.14 -6.01
C ASN A 75 -15.36 40.83 -7.38
N ILE A 76 -14.81 40.24 -8.44
CA ILE A 76 -14.93 40.76 -9.82
C ILE A 76 -16.40 40.84 -10.25
N PHE A 77 -17.20 39.82 -9.94
CA PHE A 77 -18.62 39.82 -10.28
C PHE A 77 -19.41 40.89 -9.53
N LEU A 78 -19.14 41.08 -8.24
CA LEU A 78 -19.79 42.10 -7.41
C LEU A 78 -19.43 43.53 -7.85
N GLU A 79 -18.38 43.71 -8.65
CA GLU A 79 -18.01 45.00 -9.20
C GLU A 79 -18.82 45.44 -10.42
N ASP A 80 -19.56 44.53 -11.07
CA ASP A 80 -20.40 44.82 -12.23
C ASP A 80 -21.49 45.85 -11.89
N GLU A 81 -21.64 46.90 -12.70
CA GLU A 81 -22.60 47.98 -12.44
C GLU A 81 -24.05 47.50 -12.28
N LYS A 82 -24.46 46.47 -13.01
CA LYS A 82 -25.83 45.93 -12.94
C LYS A 82 -26.04 45.14 -11.65
N VAL A 83 -25.00 44.49 -11.15
CA VAL A 83 -24.99 43.76 -9.88
C VAL A 83 -24.97 44.74 -8.71
N LYS A 84 -24.10 45.77 -8.76
CA LYS A 84 -24.05 46.88 -7.78
C LYS A 84 -25.40 47.57 -7.63
N LYS A 85 -26.09 47.89 -8.73
CA LYS A 85 -27.42 48.54 -8.72
C LYS A 85 -28.53 47.72 -8.03
N LYS A 86 -28.27 46.45 -7.70
CA LYS A 86 -29.22 45.53 -7.06
C LYS A 86 -28.83 45.18 -5.62
N ASP A 87 -27.81 45.85 -5.08
CA ASP A 87 -27.31 45.65 -3.72
C ASP A 87 -27.02 44.17 -3.39
N ILE A 88 -26.49 43.44 -4.37
CA ILE A 88 -26.05 42.05 -4.18
C ILE A 88 -24.79 42.04 -3.33
N THR A 89 -24.80 41.26 -2.26
CA THR A 89 -23.64 41.04 -1.40
C THR A 89 -22.95 39.72 -1.74
N GLN A 90 -21.73 39.53 -1.25
CA GLN A 90 -21.04 38.24 -1.30
C GLN A 90 -21.91 37.11 -0.73
N GLN A 91 -22.53 37.31 0.43
CA GLN A 91 -23.37 36.28 1.04
C GLN A 91 -24.59 35.92 0.18
N ASP A 92 -25.19 36.90 -0.52
CA ASP A 92 -26.30 36.65 -1.44
C ASP A 92 -25.87 35.74 -2.60
N LEU A 93 -24.68 35.97 -3.16
CA LEU A 93 -24.12 35.14 -4.22
C LEU A 93 -23.76 33.73 -3.73
N LEU A 94 -23.15 33.61 -2.55
CA LEU A 94 -22.84 32.31 -1.94
C LEU A 94 -24.11 31.50 -1.67
N ASN A 95 -25.14 32.14 -1.12
CA ASN A 95 -26.44 31.50 -0.90
C ASN A 95 -27.07 31.03 -2.22
N PHE A 96 -26.95 31.84 -3.28
CA PHE A 96 -27.45 31.48 -4.61
C PHE A 96 -26.70 30.27 -5.18
N ILE A 97 -25.36 30.27 -5.18
CA ILE A 97 -24.53 29.17 -5.68
C ILE A 97 -24.83 27.89 -4.89
N ASN A 98 -24.84 27.95 -3.56
CA ASN A 98 -25.18 26.81 -2.69
C ASN A 98 -26.57 26.25 -3.00
N LYS A 99 -27.56 27.13 -3.22
CA LYS A 99 -28.90 26.71 -3.59
C LYS A 99 -28.94 26.04 -4.96
N MET A 100 -28.16 26.51 -5.93
CA MET A 100 -28.06 25.84 -7.24
C MET A 100 -27.49 24.42 -7.12
N TYR A 101 -26.45 24.24 -6.31
CA TYR A 101 -25.84 22.92 -6.06
C TYR A 101 -26.85 21.97 -5.43
N LYS A 102 -27.60 22.44 -4.42
CA LYS A 102 -28.69 21.67 -3.79
C LYS A 102 -29.82 21.29 -4.74
N LEU A 103 -30.15 22.14 -5.71
CA LEU A 103 -31.21 21.88 -6.69
C LEU A 103 -30.75 20.98 -7.84
N ASN A 104 -29.44 20.87 -8.08
CA ASN A 104 -28.86 20.07 -9.14
C ASN A 104 -27.60 19.31 -8.67
N PRO A 105 -27.75 18.42 -7.67
CA PRO A 105 -26.62 17.67 -7.14
C PRO A 105 -26.16 16.63 -8.16
N THR A 106 -24.85 16.44 -8.22
CA THR A 106 -24.20 15.33 -8.94
C THR A 106 -24.58 13.99 -8.31
N ALA A 107 -24.25 12.88 -8.98
CA ALA A 107 -24.46 11.56 -8.40
C ALA A 107 -23.68 11.37 -7.10
N ASP A 108 -22.42 11.82 -7.04
CA ASP A 108 -21.59 11.67 -5.85
C ASP A 108 -22.02 12.60 -4.70
N GLU A 109 -22.52 13.82 -5.00
CA GLU A 109 -23.11 14.70 -3.96
C GLU A 109 -24.39 14.10 -3.37
N LYS A 110 -25.25 13.47 -4.18
CA LYS A 110 -26.42 12.74 -3.67
C LYS A 110 -26.01 11.59 -2.74
N ILE A 111 -24.94 10.90 -3.09
CA ILE A 111 -24.39 9.82 -2.27
C ILE A 111 -23.82 10.39 -0.95
N LEU A 112 -23.10 11.52 -1.01
CA LEU A 112 -22.62 12.18 0.21
C LEU A 112 -23.78 12.53 1.15
N ASP A 113 -24.87 13.08 0.62
CA ASP A 113 -26.08 13.38 1.41
C ASP A 113 -26.72 12.11 2.02
N GLN A 114 -26.55 10.95 1.41
CA GLN A 114 -26.97 9.65 1.96
C GLN A 114 -26.00 9.16 3.04
N VAL A 115 -24.69 9.22 2.80
CA VAL A 115 -23.66 8.86 3.78
C VAL A 115 -23.80 9.69 5.07
N LEU A 116 -24.10 10.98 4.94
CA LEU A 116 -24.29 11.88 6.08
C LEU A 116 -25.52 11.54 6.95
N GLN A 117 -26.42 10.67 6.49
CA GLN A 117 -27.55 10.19 7.28
C GLN A 117 -27.16 9.07 8.25
N TYR A 118 -26.06 8.35 7.95
CA TYR A 118 -25.60 7.25 8.78
C TYR A 118 -25.07 7.73 10.13
N LYS A 119 -25.51 7.07 11.20
CA LYS A 119 -25.12 7.34 12.58
C LYS A 119 -24.70 6.08 13.30
N ASP A 120 -23.90 6.24 14.33
CA ASP A 120 -23.67 5.18 15.31
C ASP A 120 -24.88 5.02 16.24
N GLU A 121 -24.85 3.95 17.05
CA GLU A 121 -25.84 3.66 18.09
C GLU A 121 -26.01 4.77 19.16
N THR A 122 -25.05 5.71 19.26
CA THR A 122 -25.13 6.88 20.16
C THR A 122 -25.75 8.10 19.49
N GLY A 123 -26.07 7.99 18.19
CA GLY A 123 -26.62 9.06 17.36
C GLY A 123 -25.57 10.02 16.78
N LYS A 124 -24.28 9.72 16.91
CA LYS A 124 -23.21 10.51 16.29
C LYS A 124 -23.08 10.17 14.81
N PRO A 125 -22.79 11.14 13.93
CA PRO A 125 -22.54 10.86 12.52
C PRO A 125 -21.33 9.93 12.34
N ILE A 126 -21.46 8.93 11.45
CA ILE A 126 -20.34 8.06 11.09
C ILE A 126 -19.30 8.82 10.26
N MET A 127 -19.74 9.75 9.42
CA MET A 127 -18.84 10.55 8.58
C MET A 127 -18.03 11.54 9.42
N THR A 128 -16.84 11.12 9.85
CA THR A 128 -15.85 11.94 10.57
C THR A 128 -15.12 12.89 9.61
N PRO A 129 -14.45 13.95 10.12
CA PRO A 129 -13.54 14.78 9.31
C PRO A 129 -12.48 13.95 8.58
N GLU A 130 -11.92 12.96 9.25
CA GLU A 130 -10.90 12.04 8.72
C GLU A 130 -11.47 11.21 7.56
N LEU A 131 -12.67 10.62 7.72
CA LEU A 131 -13.33 9.90 6.63
C LEU A 131 -13.67 10.80 5.45
N LYS A 132 -14.02 12.07 5.70
CA LYS A 132 -14.29 13.04 4.64
C LYS A 132 -13.05 13.42 3.84
N GLU A 133 -11.89 13.47 4.47
CA GLU A 133 -10.61 13.70 3.78
C GLU A 133 -10.23 12.52 2.89
N ILE A 134 -10.52 11.30 3.34
CA ILE A 134 -10.17 10.06 2.64
C ILE A 134 -11.17 9.75 1.52
N PHE A 135 -12.47 9.75 1.81
CA PHE A 135 -13.53 9.35 0.90
C PHE A 135 -14.18 10.57 0.24
N GLY A 136 -13.42 11.20 -0.66
CA GLY A 136 -13.89 12.31 -1.50
C GLY A 136 -14.70 11.87 -2.73
N PHE A 137 -14.96 12.82 -3.63
CA PHE A 137 -15.66 12.55 -4.90
C PHE A 137 -14.76 11.84 -5.93
N GLU A 138 -13.45 12.11 -5.89
CA GLU A 138 -12.46 11.43 -6.71
C GLU A 138 -11.88 10.21 -5.98
N TYR A 139 -11.34 9.27 -6.76
CA TYR A 139 -10.59 8.15 -6.19
C TYR A 139 -9.34 8.69 -5.50
N SER A 140 -9.16 8.32 -4.24
CA SER A 140 -7.95 8.60 -3.48
C SER A 140 -7.29 7.29 -3.07
N ASP A 141 -5.97 7.30 -2.91
CA ASP A 141 -5.26 6.19 -2.29
C ASP A 141 -5.58 6.15 -0.78
N ILE A 142 -6.01 5.00 -0.32
CA ILE A 142 -6.42 4.74 1.08
C ILE A 142 -5.65 3.57 1.71
N SER A 143 -4.70 2.96 0.99
CA SER A 143 -4.05 1.70 1.32
C SER A 143 -3.33 1.66 2.69
N GLN A 144 -3.00 2.81 3.27
CA GLN A 144 -2.43 2.94 4.62
C GLN A 144 -3.12 4.03 5.46
N LYS A 145 -4.39 4.33 5.16
CA LYS A 145 -5.14 5.36 5.91
C LYS A 145 -6.16 4.77 6.87
N ILE A 146 -6.63 3.54 6.63
CA ILE A 146 -7.58 2.86 7.52
C ILE A 146 -6.85 2.27 8.74
N ALA A 147 -5.70 1.63 8.51
CA ALA A 147 -4.88 1.02 9.56
C ALA A 147 -3.39 1.35 9.36
N ASP A 148 -2.62 1.30 10.44
CA ASP A 148 -1.16 1.39 10.39
C ASP A 148 -0.52 0.07 9.88
N LYS A 149 0.81 0.05 9.74
CA LYS A 149 1.56 -1.15 9.29
C LYS A 149 1.42 -2.35 10.24
N ASN A 150 1.02 -2.14 11.49
CA ASN A 150 0.77 -3.20 12.47
C ASN A 150 -0.69 -3.67 12.46
N GLY A 151 -1.51 -3.10 11.57
CA GLY A 151 -2.94 -3.34 11.49
C GLY A 151 -3.74 -2.59 12.55
N ASN A 152 -3.16 -1.69 13.36
CA ASN A 152 -3.94 -0.92 14.32
C ASN A 152 -4.81 0.10 13.57
N VAL A 153 -6.07 0.21 13.98
CA VAL A 153 -7.04 1.12 13.36
C VAL A 153 -6.61 2.57 13.60
N GLN A 154 -6.65 3.40 12.55
CA GLN A 154 -6.35 4.82 12.66
C GLN A 154 -7.54 5.60 13.23
N ASN A 155 -7.24 6.72 13.89
CA ASN A 155 -8.27 7.58 14.49
C ASN A 155 -9.31 8.03 13.45
N GLY A 156 -10.58 7.87 13.77
CA GLY A 156 -11.70 8.19 12.88
C GLY A 156 -12.06 7.09 11.88
N MET A 157 -11.36 5.95 11.89
CA MET A 157 -11.56 4.79 11.00
C MET A 157 -12.23 3.60 11.71
N GLU A 158 -12.76 3.79 12.92
CA GLU A 158 -13.32 2.74 13.78
C GLU A 158 -14.57 2.06 13.21
N ILE A 159 -15.14 2.61 12.13
CA ILE A 159 -16.22 1.97 11.38
C ILE A 159 -15.76 0.71 10.65
N PHE A 160 -14.46 0.61 10.33
CA PHE A 160 -13.87 -0.54 9.63
C PHE A 160 -13.44 -1.68 10.55
N ASP A 161 -13.33 -1.39 11.85
CA ASP A 161 -13.11 -2.35 12.94
C ASP A 161 -14.45 -2.98 13.30
N LEU A 162 -14.71 -4.17 12.77
CA LEU A 162 -15.99 -4.85 12.88
C LEU A 162 -16.17 -5.56 14.22
N ASN A 163 -15.08 -5.96 14.87
CA ASN A 163 -15.12 -6.72 16.13
C ASN A 163 -14.70 -5.89 17.37
N ASP A 164 -14.41 -4.61 17.17
CA ASP A 164 -13.96 -3.64 18.19
C ASP A 164 -12.67 -4.06 18.92
N ASP A 165 -11.76 -4.78 18.26
CA ASP A 165 -10.47 -5.20 18.85
C ASP A 165 -9.33 -4.18 18.67
N GLY A 166 -9.59 -3.08 17.97
CA GLY A 166 -8.65 -2.01 17.67
C GLY A 166 -7.70 -2.32 16.51
N LYS A 167 -7.94 -3.40 15.76
CA LYS A 167 -7.14 -3.81 14.61
C LYS A 167 -8.00 -4.11 13.39
N ILE A 168 -7.35 -4.11 12.24
CA ILE A 168 -7.90 -4.56 10.96
C ILE A 168 -7.21 -5.88 10.61
N ASP A 169 -7.92 -6.97 10.83
CA ASP A 169 -7.49 -8.33 10.51
C ASP A 169 -7.84 -8.73 9.06
N TYR A 170 -7.60 -10.01 8.73
CA TYR A 170 -7.84 -10.52 7.38
C TYR A 170 -9.33 -10.67 7.04
N VAL A 171 -10.20 -10.91 8.03
CA VAL A 171 -11.66 -11.00 7.86
C VAL A 171 -12.20 -9.63 7.49
N GLU A 172 -11.73 -8.59 8.17
CA GLU A 172 -12.18 -7.22 7.92
C GLU A 172 -11.68 -6.70 6.57
N LYS A 173 -10.44 -7.03 6.18
CA LYS A 173 -9.93 -6.72 4.84
C LYS A 173 -10.72 -7.42 3.74
N ASP A 174 -11.09 -8.68 3.92
CA ASP A 174 -11.94 -9.42 2.96
C ASP A 174 -13.32 -8.76 2.87
N TYR A 175 -13.93 -8.41 4.00
CA TYR A 175 -15.21 -7.71 4.04
C TYR A 175 -15.14 -6.33 3.36
N GLN A 176 -14.11 -5.54 3.64
CA GLN A 176 -13.86 -4.25 2.97
C GLN A 176 -13.80 -4.43 1.44
N THR A 177 -12.98 -5.38 0.97
CA THR A 177 -12.76 -5.64 -0.46
C THR A 177 -14.04 -6.07 -1.17
N LYS A 178 -14.78 -7.03 -0.58
CA LYS A 178 -16.08 -7.50 -1.12
C LYS A 178 -17.11 -6.39 -1.24
N ASN A 179 -17.05 -5.40 -0.34
CA ASN A 179 -17.96 -4.26 -0.31
C ASN A 179 -17.37 -3.01 -0.99
N GLY A 180 -16.35 -3.19 -1.83
CA GLY A 180 -15.85 -2.17 -2.75
C GLY A 180 -14.85 -1.18 -2.14
N ILE A 181 -14.40 -1.40 -0.91
CA ILE A 181 -13.29 -0.66 -0.29
C ILE A 181 -11.98 -1.36 -0.69
N GLY A 182 -11.23 -0.73 -1.60
CA GLY A 182 -9.91 -1.21 -2.03
C GLY A 182 -8.85 -0.12 -1.88
N ASN A 183 -7.64 -0.36 -2.40
CA ASN A 183 -6.51 0.58 -2.31
C ASN A 183 -6.84 1.98 -2.82
N TYR A 184 -7.69 2.08 -3.84
CA TYR A 184 -8.25 3.35 -4.30
C TYR A 184 -9.76 3.35 -4.12
N SER A 185 -10.28 4.31 -3.38
CA SER A 185 -11.72 4.40 -3.07
C SER A 185 -12.24 5.83 -3.14
N LYS A 186 -13.56 5.97 -3.27
CA LYS A 186 -14.28 7.24 -3.21
C LYS A 186 -15.58 7.12 -2.41
N ILE A 187 -16.34 8.21 -2.28
CA ILE A 187 -17.56 8.26 -1.46
C ILE A 187 -18.60 7.20 -1.81
N THR A 188 -18.72 6.81 -3.09
CA THR A 188 -19.63 5.73 -3.53
C THR A 188 -19.26 4.39 -2.92
N ASN A 189 -17.96 4.08 -2.83
CA ASN A 189 -17.48 2.84 -2.23
C ASN A 189 -17.82 2.81 -0.73
N PHE A 190 -17.61 3.93 -0.05
CA PHE A 190 -17.93 4.06 1.37
C PHE A 190 -19.43 3.93 1.63
N TYR A 191 -20.28 4.57 0.83
CA TYR A 191 -21.73 4.38 0.91
C TYR A 191 -22.14 2.91 0.78
N ASN A 192 -21.61 2.21 -0.23
CA ASN A 192 -21.93 0.80 -0.44
C ASN A 192 -21.50 -0.04 0.78
N TYR A 193 -20.32 0.23 1.34
CA TYR A 193 -19.85 -0.40 2.55
C TYR A 193 -20.80 -0.20 3.75
N LEU A 194 -21.20 1.03 4.03
CA LEU A 194 -22.14 1.36 5.12
C LEU A 194 -23.51 0.71 4.91
N GLU A 195 -24.01 0.73 3.67
CA GLU A 195 -25.29 0.13 3.33
C GLU A 195 -25.29 -1.40 3.56
N GLN A 196 -24.17 -2.06 3.32
CA GLN A 196 -24.02 -3.50 3.57
C GLN A 196 -23.85 -3.82 5.06
N LEU A 197 -23.23 -2.93 5.84
CA LEU A 197 -23.19 -3.05 7.29
C LEU A 197 -24.58 -2.95 7.90
N ASP A 198 -25.35 -1.93 7.53
CA ASP A 198 -26.72 -1.72 8.00
C ASP A 198 -27.61 -2.93 7.66
N LYS A 199 -27.51 -3.45 6.43
CA LYS A 199 -28.25 -4.65 5.99
C LYS A 199 -27.90 -5.95 6.75
N ASN A 200 -26.75 -6.04 7.43
CA ASN A 200 -26.39 -7.24 8.19
C ASN A 200 -27.19 -7.37 9.51
N SER A 201 -27.84 -6.29 9.95
CA SER A 201 -28.60 -6.22 11.20
C SER A 201 -29.98 -6.84 11.12
N SER A 202 -30.59 -6.89 9.93
CA SER A 202 -32.03 -6.77 9.83
C SER A 202 -32.73 -8.04 9.35
N SER A 203 -33.61 -8.56 10.22
CA SER A 203 -34.75 -9.40 9.80
C SER A 203 -35.81 -8.60 9.01
N SER A 204 -35.64 -7.27 8.89
CA SER A 204 -36.43 -6.34 8.09
C SER A 204 -35.65 -5.90 6.86
N ILE A 205 -36.33 -5.75 5.72
CA ILE A 205 -35.72 -5.38 4.43
C ILE A 205 -35.28 -3.90 4.38
N GLU A 206 -35.58 -3.08 5.39
CA GLU A 206 -35.36 -1.63 5.40
C GLU A 206 -34.10 -1.22 6.18
N VAL A 207 -33.26 -0.41 5.52
CA VAL A 207 -32.04 0.27 6.02
C VAL A 207 -32.47 1.43 6.92
N ASP A 208 -32.09 1.46 8.19
CA ASP A 208 -32.48 2.51 9.14
C ASP A 208 -31.41 3.60 9.34
N SER A 209 -30.25 3.43 8.68
CA SER A 209 -29.08 4.30 8.73
C SER A 209 -28.45 4.42 10.12
N ILE A 210 -28.63 3.42 10.98
CA ILE A 210 -27.97 3.31 12.28
C ILE A 210 -27.09 2.07 12.27
N ILE A 211 -25.77 2.26 12.36
CA ILE A 211 -24.81 1.15 12.46
C ILE A 211 -24.44 0.98 13.92
N THR A 212 -24.80 -0.17 14.47
CA THR A 212 -24.52 -0.56 15.84
C THR A 212 -23.29 -1.49 15.91
N LYS A 213 -22.74 -1.65 17.11
CA LYS A 213 -21.72 -2.67 17.39
C LYS A 213 -22.21 -4.08 17.06
N GLU A 214 -23.50 -4.35 17.25
CA GLU A 214 -24.09 -5.65 16.93
C GLU A 214 -24.06 -5.92 15.42
N ASP A 215 -24.28 -4.89 14.60
CA ASP A 215 -24.29 -5.01 13.13
C ASP A 215 -22.90 -5.26 12.60
N LYS A 216 -21.92 -4.55 13.16
CA LYS A 216 -20.49 -4.77 12.90
C LYS A 216 -20.08 -6.20 13.28
N GLN A 217 -20.45 -6.67 14.49
CA GLN A 217 -20.12 -8.04 14.92
C GLN A 217 -20.80 -9.10 14.04
N LYS A 218 -22.06 -8.92 13.66
CA LYS A 218 -22.76 -9.82 12.72
C LYS A 218 -22.07 -9.84 11.35
N ALA A 219 -21.63 -8.68 10.87
CA ALA A 219 -20.87 -8.58 9.63
C ALA A 219 -19.56 -9.35 9.72
N TYR A 220 -18.82 -9.20 10.83
CA TYR A 220 -17.59 -9.94 11.10
C TYR A 220 -17.84 -11.45 11.13
N ASP A 221 -18.80 -11.91 11.93
CA ASP A 221 -19.10 -13.33 12.10
C ASP A 221 -19.55 -13.97 10.77
N LYS A 222 -20.36 -13.25 9.98
CA LYS A 222 -20.78 -13.69 8.65
C LYS A 222 -19.60 -13.76 7.69
N ALA A 223 -18.79 -12.70 7.61
CA ALA A 223 -17.62 -12.66 6.74
C ALA A 223 -16.63 -13.78 7.10
N LYS A 224 -16.39 -13.98 8.40
CA LYS A 224 -15.55 -15.06 8.92
C LYS A 224 -16.08 -16.43 8.52
N ASN A 225 -17.37 -16.70 8.74
CA ASN A 225 -17.97 -17.98 8.34
C ASN A 225 -17.90 -18.23 6.83
N GLU A 226 -18.19 -17.21 6.01
CA GLU A 226 -18.06 -17.30 4.55
C GLU A 226 -16.62 -17.59 4.12
N LEU A 227 -15.65 -16.96 4.78
CA LEU A 227 -14.23 -17.14 4.52
C LEU A 227 -13.73 -18.51 4.96
N ASP A 228 -14.14 -18.98 6.13
CA ASP A 228 -13.82 -20.31 6.65
C ASP A 228 -14.37 -21.40 5.72
N VAL A 229 -15.61 -21.27 5.23
CA VAL A 229 -16.19 -22.17 4.22
C VAL A 229 -15.38 -22.13 2.92
N ALA A 230 -15.10 -20.94 2.39
CA ALA A 230 -14.33 -20.80 1.16
C ALA A 230 -12.91 -21.37 1.28
N ASN A 231 -12.27 -21.19 2.43
CA ASN A 231 -10.94 -21.75 2.70
C ASN A 231 -10.99 -23.26 2.85
N GLN A 232 -12.01 -23.82 3.50
CA GLN A 232 -12.19 -25.26 3.58
C GLN A 232 -12.40 -25.87 2.20
N GLU A 233 -13.21 -25.24 1.35
CA GLU A 233 -13.39 -25.65 -0.04
C GLU A 233 -12.07 -25.57 -0.85
N LYS A 234 -11.26 -24.52 -0.67
CA LYS A 234 -9.94 -24.39 -1.30
C LYS A 234 -8.97 -25.48 -0.84
N LEU A 235 -8.94 -25.77 0.45
CA LEU A 235 -8.10 -26.83 1.02
C LEU A 235 -8.50 -28.20 0.47
N GLU A 236 -9.80 -28.48 0.41
CA GLU A 236 -10.29 -29.76 -0.11
C GLU A 236 -10.06 -29.93 -1.62
N ASN A 237 -10.19 -28.85 -2.38
CA ASN A 237 -10.00 -28.85 -3.83
C ASN A 237 -8.58 -28.49 -4.27
N SER A 238 -7.62 -28.39 -3.35
CA SER A 238 -6.24 -28.07 -3.69
C SER A 238 -5.68 -29.07 -4.71
N SER A 239 -5.14 -28.53 -5.80
CA SER A 239 -4.58 -29.29 -6.93
C SER A 239 -3.06 -29.18 -7.02
N LEU A 240 -2.43 -28.63 -5.98
CA LEU A 240 -0.99 -28.44 -5.91
C LEU A 240 -0.28 -29.79 -5.77
N LYS A 241 0.78 -29.97 -6.57
CA LYS A 241 1.56 -31.21 -6.64
C LYS A 241 3.03 -30.98 -6.36
N ASP A 242 3.73 -32.04 -6.00
CA ASP A 242 5.19 -32.07 -5.98
C ASP A 242 5.75 -32.39 -7.38
N GLU A 243 7.06 -32.34 -7.52
CA GLU A 243 7.80 -32.70 -8.74
C GLU A 243 7.60 -34.16 -9.20
N ASN A 244 7.07 -35.02 -8.34
CA ASN A 244 6.75 -36.42 -8.64
C ASN A 244 5.25 -36.62 -8.98
N GLY A 245 4.45 -35.56 -8.96
CA GLY A 245 3.01 -35.59 -9.24
C GLY A 245 2.13 -35.99 -8.05
N ASN A 246 2.68 -36.10 -6.84
CA ASN A 246 1.92 -36.35 -5.61
C ASN A 246 1.27 -35.06 -5.11
N ASN A 247 0.11 -35.15 -4.46
CA ASN A 247 -0.52 -33.98 -3.84
C ASN A 247 0.27 -33.53 -2.61
N ILE A 248 0.59 -32.24 -2.52
CA ILE A 248 1.30 -31.67 -1.35
C ILE A 248 0.33 -31.36 -0.19
N VAL A 249 -0.93 -31.07 -0.49
CA VAL A 249 -2.00 -30.99 0.50
C VAL A 249 -2.52 -32.41 0.72
N THR A 250 -1.95 -33.07 1.73
CA THR A 250 -2.20 -34.47 2.04
C THR A 250 -3.51 -34.67 2.79
N LYS A 251 -3.92 -35.94 2.94
CA LYS A 251 -5.11 -36.29 3.72
C LYS A 251 -4.91 -35.93 5.20
N GLU A 252 -3.69 -36.06 5.70
CA GLU A 252 -3.31 -35.77 7.07
C GLU A 252 -3.51 -34.29 7.38
N ILE A 253 -3.05 -33.39 6.50
CA ILE A 253 -3.25 -31.93 6.63
C ILE A 253 -4.75 -31.59 6.59
N LYS A 254 -5.49 -32.15 5.62
CA LYS A 254 -6.94 -31.95 5.52
C LYS A 254 -7.66 -32.40 6.78
N THR A 255 -7.30 -33.55 7.33
CA THR A 255 -7.92 -34.08 8.55
C THR A 255 -7.67 -33.16 9.74
N GLN A 256 -6.47 -32.59 9.86
CA GLN A 256 -6.14 -31.66 10.93
C GLN A 256 -7.00 -30.39 10.89
N PHE A 257 -7.11 -29.74 9.73
CA PHE A 257 -7.94 -28.54 9.58
C PHE A 257 -9.45 -28.82 9.65
N ASN A 258 -9.91 -30.01 9.24
CA ASN A 258 -11.31 -30.40 9.41
C ASN A 258 -11.70 -30.63 10.89
N THR A 259 -10.73 -31.01 11.73
CA THR A 259 -10.96 -31.33 13.15
C THR A 259 -10.72 -30.11 14.05
N ASN A 260 -9.79 -29.25 13.65
CA ASN A 260 -9.34 -28.11 14.43
C ASN A 260 -9.27 -26.86 13.54
N ASP A 261 -9.69 -25.71 14.06
CA ASP A 261 -9.59 -24.43 13.35
C ASP A 261 -8.13 -24.02 13.05
N LYS A 262 -7.16 -24.61 13.78
CA LYS A 262 -5.72 -24.31 13.69
C LYS A 262 -4.89 -25.58 13.87
N ILE A 263 -3.69 -25.59 13.27
CA ILE A 263 -2.68 -26.64 13.47
C ILE A 263 -1.55 -26.08 14.33
N ALA A 264 -1.20 -26.75 15.42
CA ALA A 264 -0.01 -26.39 16.19
C ALA A 264 1.24 -27.03 15.55
N PHE A 265 2.38 -26.31 15.54
CA PHE A 265 3.62 -26.86 14.96
C PHE A 265 4.13 -28.11 15.69
N LYS A 266 3.82 -28.25 16.99
CA LYS A 266 4.10 -29.49 17.75
C LYS A 266 3.33 -30.70 17.22
N ASP A 267 2.17 -30.49 16.58
CA ASP A 267 1.34 -31.57 16.05
C ASP A 267 1.84 -32.04 14.68
N ILE A 268 2.70 -31.26 14.03
CA ILE A 268 3.36 -31.56 12.76
C ILE A 268 4.59 -32.46 12.95
N VAL A 269 5.20 -32.47 14.13
CA VAL A 269 6.41 -33.27 14.45
C VAL A 269 6.12 -34.46 15.36
N ASP A 270 6.93 -35.51 15.25
CA ASP A 270 6.93 -36.66 16.16
C ASP A 270 7.68 -36.37 17.48
N ASN A 271 7.77 -37.38 18.34
CA ASN A 271 8.43 -37.25 19.64
C ASN A 271 9.95 -37.00 19.55
N ASP A 272 10.56 -37.33 18.41
CA ASP A 272 11.98 -37.12 18.15
C ASP A 272 12.24 -35.77 17.44
N GLY A 273 11.17 -34.99 17.20
CA GLY A 273 11.21 -33.69 16.54
C GLY A 273 11.30 -33.77 15.02
N ASN A 274 11.09 -34.94 14.42
CA ASN A 274 11.05 -35.09 12.97
C ASN A 274 9.64 -34.79 12.44
N ILE A 275 9.55 -34.26 11.23
CA ILE A 275 8.27 -33.99 10.58
C ILE A 275 7.55 -35.32 10.31
N LYS A 276 6.27 -35.38 10.73
CA LYS A 276 5.41 -36.53 10.52
C LYS A 276 5.11 -36.72 9.05
N LYS A 277 4.92 -37.98 8.66
CA LYS A 277 4.47 -38.34 7.31
C LYS A 277 3.17 -37.61 6.97
N GLY A 278 3.10 -37.02 5.78
CA GLY A 278 1.98 -36.22 5.31
C GLY A 278 2.13 -34.71 5.57
N PHE A 279 3.14 -34.27 6.31
CA PHE A 279 3.38 -32.85 6.60
C PHE A 279 4.70 -32.33 5.98
N GLU A 280 5.25 -33.02 4.99
CA GLU A 280 6.54 -32.72 4.37
C GLU A 280 6.57 -31.39 3.59
N ILE A 281 5.41 -30.76 3.39
CA ILE A 281 5.33 -29.41 2.82
C ILE A 281 5.89 -28.34 3.77
N PHE A 282 5.85 -28.59 5.09
CA PHE A 282 6.42 -27.68 6.09
C PHE A 282 7.95 -27.71 6.14
N ASP A 283 8.56 -28.75 5.59
CA ASP A 283 10.01 -28.92 5.44
C ASP A 283 10.48 -28.19 4.17
N LEU A 284 10.88 -26.93 4.32
CA LEU A 284 11.37 -26.12 3.22
C LEU A 284 12.83 -26.43 2.88
N ASN A 285 13.66 -26.76 3.89
CA ASN A 285 15.08 -27.01 3.70
C ASN A 285 15.43 -28.48 3.36
N GLY A 286 14.52 -29.42 3.64
CA GLY A 286 14.65 -30.85 3.41
C GLY A 286 15.45 -31.60 4.48
N ASP A 287 15.60 -31.06 5.69
CA ASP A 287 16.36 -31.66 6.79
C ASP A 287 15.53 -32.59 7.69
N GLY A 288 14.22 -32.69 7.43
CA GLY A 288 13.29 -33.54 8.15
C GLY A 288 12.80 -32.95 9.47
N LYS A 289 13.13 -31.70 9.81
CA LYS A 289 12.71 -30.99 11.01
C LYS A 289 12.01 -29.68 10.64
N ILE A 290 11.41 -29.03 11.64
CA ILE A 290 10.82 -27.71 11.46
C ILE A 290 11.52 -26.66 12.33
N ASP A 291 12.12 -25.67 11.67
CA ASP A 291 12.84 -24.58 12.34
C ASP A 291 11.99 -23.30 12.46
N ASN A 292 12.53 -22.26 13.11
CA ASN A 292 11.77 -21.02 13.31
C ASN A 292 11.55 -20.21 12.02
N LYS A 293 12.35 -20.40 10.96
CA LYS A 293 12.18 -19.71 9.68
C LYS A 293 11.02 -20.33 8.92
N GLU A 294 10.93 -21.66 8.93
CA GLU A 294 9.79 -22.40 8.36
C GLU A 294 8.51 -22.08 9.11
N LYS A 295 8.53 -22.12 10.46
CA LYS A 295 7.39 -21.68 11.26
C LYS A 295 7.00 -20.24 10.94
N GLY A 296 7.98 -19.37 10.77
CA GLY A 296 7.78 -17.97 10.42
C GLY A 296 7.05 -17.84 9.09
N TYR A 297 7.56 -18.48 8.05
CA TYR A 297 6.97 -18.46 6.71
C TYR A 297 5.50 -18.87 6.71
N PHE A 298 5.16 -20.02 7.30
CA PHE A 298 3.78 -20.51 7.31
C PHE A 298 2.86 -19.67 8.21
N SER A 299 3.33 -19.24 9.38
CA SER A 299 2.51 -18.41 10.30
C SER A 299 2.40 -16.93 9.91
N ALA A 300 3.15 -16.51 8.90
CA ALA A 300 3.05 -15.19 8.27
C ALA A 300 2.51 -15.29 6.83
N ALA A 301 1.74 -16.34 6.52
CA ALA A 301 1.03 -16.46 5.24
C ALA A 301 1.95 -16.39 3.99
N GLY A 302 3.19 -16.89 4.09
CA GLY A 302 4.18 -16.87 3.02
C GLY A 302 5.15 -15.69 3.06
N HIS A 303 5.04 -14.81 4.06
CA HIS A 303 5.95 -13.67 4.25
C HIS A 303 7.04 -13.96 5.29
N PHE A 304 8.04 -13.08 5.34
CA PHE A 304 9.08 -13.15 6.36
C PHE A 304 8.55 -12.72 7.74
N THR A 305 8.86 -13.48 8.79
CA THR A 305 8.74 -13.02 10.18
C THR A 305 9.80 -13.63 11.07
N TYR A 306 10.31 -12.84 12.01
CA TYR A 306 11.22 -13.28 13.07
C TYR A 306 10.46 -13.66 14.36
N LYS A 307 9.13 -13.49 14.39
CA LYS A 307 8.24 -13.86 15.50
C LYS A 307 7.20 -14.88 15.00
N PRO A 308 7.59 -16.14 14.80
CA PRO A 308 6.63 -17.17 14.40
C PRO A 308 5.53 -17.36 15.45
N LYS A 309 4.32 -17.67 15.00
CA LYS A 309 3.25 -18.13 15.88
C LYS A 309 3.45 -19.61 16.22
N GLU A 310 2.86 -20.08 17.31
CA GLU A 310 2.90 -21.51 17.66
C GLU A 310 1.92 -22.36 16.84
N ASN A 311 0.89 -21.71 16.30
CA ASN A 311 -0.18 -22.35 15.52
C ASN A 311 -0.39 -21.57 14.22
N ILE A 312 -0.89 -22.27 13.21
CA ILE A 312 -1.29 -21.72 11.91
C ILE A 312 -2.77 -21.96 11.67
N ASP A 313 -3.45 -20.97 11.09
CA ASP A 313 -4.82 -21.15 10.59
C ASP A 313 -4.82 -21.57 9.10
N ILE A 314 -6.00 -21.95 8.62
CA ILE A 314 -6.18 -22.44 7.24
C ILE A 314 -5.88 -21.34 6.20
N SER A 315 -6.18 -20.07 6.50
CA SER A 315 -5.93 -18.95 5.59
C SER A 315 -4.43 -18.73 5.44
N GLU A 316 -3.70 -18.70 6.56
CA GLU A 316 -2.25 -18.58 6.60
C GLU A 316 -1.59 -19.71 5.82
N PHE A 317 -2.02 -20.96 6.06
CA PHE A 317 -1.49 -22.11 5.34
C PHE A 317 -1.74 -22.03 3.83
N LEU A 318 -2.97 -21.74 3.41
CA LEU A 318 -3.31 -21.65 1.99
C LEU A 318 -2.57 -20.51 1.28
N ASN A 319 -2.46 -19.34 1.92
CA ASN A 319 -1.72 -18.22 1.37
C ASN A 319 -0.22 -18.53 1.28
N ALA A 320 0.36 -19.18 2.28
CA ALA A 320 1.75 -19.63 2.21
C ALA A 320 1.98 -20.60 1.04
N LEU A 321 1.04 -21.50 0.75
CA LEU A 321 1.11 -22.36 -0.42
C LEU A 321 0.98 -21.58 -1.75
N THR A 322 0.11 -20.59 -1.80
CA THR A 322 -0.03 -19.70 -2.97
C THR A 322 1.27 -18.93 -3.23
N GLU A 323 1.90 -18.40 -2.19
CA GLU A 323 3.19 -17.71 -2.33
C GLU A 323 4.31 -18.68 -2.73
N LEU A 324 4.31 -19.89 -2.19
CA LEU A 324 5.28 -20.92 -2.55
C LEU A 324 5.12 -21.42 -4.00
N ASP A 325 3.89 -21.51 -4.53
CA ASP A 325 3.62 -21.88 -5.93
C ASP A 325 4.05 -20.81 -6.94
N LYS A 326 4.24 -19.55 -6.48
CA LYS A 326 4.76 -18.44 -7.30
C LYS A 326 6.29 -18.40 -7.38
N VAL A 327 6.99 -19.26 -6.66
CA VAL A 327 8.47 -19.25 -6.62
C VAL A 327 9.07 -19.78 -7.92
N GLY A 328 8.38 -20.71 -8.59
CA GLY A 328 8.82 -21.31 -9.84
C GLY A 328 8.87 -20.33 -11.02
N TYR A 329 10.04 -20.20 -11.65
CA TYR A 329 10.24 -19.38 -12.85
C TYR A 329 9.92 -20.16 -14.13
N VAL A 330 9.07 -19.61 -14.99
CA VAL A 330 8.78 -20.17 -16.31
C VAL A 330 9.51 -19.37 -17.39
N GLU A 331 10.58 -19.94 -17.94
CA GLU A 331 11.46 -19.28 -18.92
C GLU A 331 10.73 -18.82 -20.19
N SER A 332 9.67 -19.54 -20.61
CA SER A 332 8.90 -19.23 -21.81
C SER A 332 7.98 -18.01 -21.68
N THR A 333 7.56 -17.67 -20.46
CA THR A 333 6.75 -16.47 -20.16
C THR A 333 7.61 -15.31 -19.66
N GLY A 334 8.88 -15.57 -19.37
CA GLY A 334 9.79 -14.61 -18.76
C GLY A 334 9.38 -14.21 -17.35
N ASN A 335 8.45 -14.91 -16.70
CA ASN A 335 7.86 -14.53 -15.43
C ASN A 335 7.72 -15.76 -14.51
N ASN A 336 7.64 -15.47 -13.21
CA ASN A 336 7.13 -16.42 -12.23
C ASN A 336 5.65 -16.65 -12.52
N THR A 337 5.25 -17.91 -12.66
CA THR A 337 3.84 -18.26 -12.91
C THR A 337 3.45 -19.42 -12.02
N GLU A 338 2.29 -19.31 -11.39
CA GLU A 338 1.60 -20.44 -10.74
C GLU A 338 1.56 -21.61 -11.72
N ASN A 339 2.33 -22.66 -11.41
CA ASN A 339 2.42 -23.86 -12.24
C ASN A 339 1.77 -25.07 -11.55
N LYS A 340 1.19 -24.84 -10.36
CA LYS A 340 0.54 -25.84 -9.49
C LYS A 340 1.48 -26.97 -9.07
N THR A 341 2.78 -26.74 -9.14
CA THR A 341 3.83 -27.73 -8.88
C THR A 341 4.92 -27.10 -8.02
N ILE A 342 4.93 -27.47 -6.74
CA ILE A 342 5.94 -27.01 -5.79
C ILE A 342 7.07 -28.03 -5.74
N THR A 343 8.24 -27.63 -6.24
CA THR A 343 9.42 -28.50 -6.30
C THR A 343 10.26 -28.43 -5.02
N THR A 344 11.11 -29.42 -4.81
CA THR A 344 12.14 -29.40 -3.76
C THR A 344 13.06 -28.19 -3.93
N GLN A 345 13.31 -27.77 -5.17
CA GLN A 345 14.13 -26.60 -5.46
C GLN A 345 13.41 -25.30 -5.07
N ASP A 346 12.10 -25.17 -5.30
CA ASP A 346 11.33 -23.99 -4.90
C ASP A 346 11.37 -23.81 -3.38
N LYS A 347 11.14 -24.91 -2.65
CA LYS A 347 11.24 -24.96 -1.18
C LYS A 347 12.60 -24.50 -0.67
N LYS A 348 13.69 -25.07 -1.21
CA LYS A 348 15.06 -24.70 -0.84
C LYS A 348 15.41 -23.25 -1.21
N SER A 349 14.87 -22.76 -2.32
CA SER A 349 15.07 -21.39 -2.78
C SER A 349 14.45 -20.41 -1.79
N ILE A 350 13.18 -20.60 -1.41
CA ILE A 350 12.53 -19.81 -0.37
C ILE A 350 13.29 -19.89 0.95
N TYR A 351 13.65 -21.09 1.39
CA TYR A 351 14.37 -21.24 2.66
C TYR A 351 15.70 -20.46 2.65
N LYS A 352 16.46 -20.49 1.54
CA LYS A 352 17.67 -19.70 1.37
C LYS A 352 17.41 -18.19 1.42
N ILE A 353 16.30 -17.72 0.86
CA ILE A 353 15.87 -16.32 0.95
C ILE A 353 15.57 -15.95 2.41
N LEU A 354 14.81 -16.78 3.14
CA LEU A 354 14.50 -16.57 4.56
C LEU A 354 15.77 -16.53 5.42
N GLU A 355 16.71 -17.44 5.19
CA GLU A 355 18.02 -17.42 5.86
C GLU A 355 18.81 -16.14 5.57
N SER A 356 18.71 -15.62 4.34
CA SER A 356 19.37 -14.38 3.94
C SER A 356 18.73 -13.16 4.59
N GLY A 357 17.41 -13.15 4.76
CA GLY A 357 16.69 -12.11 5.52
C GLY A 357 17.12 -12.07 7.00
N VAL A 358 17.24 -13.24 7.64
CA VAL A 358 17.80 -13.34 9.00
C VAL A 358 19.25 -12.83 9.02
N TYR A 359 20.08 -13.28 8.08
CA TYR A 359 21.48 -12.85 7.98
C TYR A 359 21.61 -11.32 7.79
N MET A 360 20.74 -10.73 6.98
CA MET A 360 20.66 -9.28 6.77
C MET A 360 20.37 -8.57 8.09
N LEU A 361 19.26 -8.93 8.76
CA LEU A 361 18.85 -8.33 10.03
C LEU A 361 19.93 -8.50 11.11
N GLU A 362 20.67 -9.61 11.09
CA GLU A 362 21.78 -9.85 12.01
C GLU A 362 22.97 -8.92 11.81
N ASN A 363 23.20 -8.47 10.57
CA ASN A 363 24.36 -7.66 10.18
C ASN A 363 24.04 -6.17 10.02
N ILE A 364 22.78 -5.74 10.20
CA ILE A 364 22.41 -4.32 10.30
C ILE A 364 22.25 -3.83 11.74
N LYS A 365 22.63 -4.63 12.74
CA LYS A 365 22.47 -4.29 14.19
C LYS A 365 23.17 -3.00 14.64
N ASN A 366 24.11 -2.49 13.85
CA ASN A 366 24.83 -1.25 14.11
C ASN A 366 24.17 -0.02 13.46
N PHE A 367 23.07 -0.20 12.72
CA PHE A 367 22.28 0.92 12.20
C PHE A 367 21.51 1.58 13.35
N PRO A 368 20.95 2.80 13.18
CA PRO A 368 20.03 3.35 14.16
C PRO A 368 18.86 2.39 14.48
N PRO A 369 18.43 2.24 15.74
CA PRO A 369 17.37 1.28 16.10
C PRO A 369 16.07 1.46 15.32
N GLU A 370 15.68 2.71 15.05
CA GLU A 370 14.50 3.02 14.24
C GLU A 370 14.66 2.49 12.80
N LEU A 371 15.85 2.66 12.22
CA LEU A 371 16.15 2.16 10.88
C LEU A 371 16.17 0.62 10.84
N GLN A 372 16.68 -0.04 11.88
CA GLN A 372 16.62 -1.51 11.99
C GLN A 372 15.17 -2.01 12.00
N GLN A 373 14.31 -1.33 12.76
CA GLN A 373 12.88 -1.66 12.81
C GLN A 373 12.22 -1.43 11.46
N GLU A 374 12.54 -0.34 10.76
CA GLU A 374 12.04 -0.08 9.41
C GLU A 374 12.43 -1.15 8.39
N TYR A 375 13.68 -1.64 8.39
CA TYR A 375 14.06 -2.77 7.53
C TYR A 375 13.32 -4.06 7.89
N ALA A 376 13.12 -4.33 9.19
CA ALA A 376 12.41 -5.52 9.64
C ALA A 376 10.92 -5.49 9.27
N ASP A 377 10.30 -4.32 9.41
CA ASP A 377 8.91 -4.08 9.03
C ASP A 377 8.74 -4.16 7.52
N GLU A 378 9.63 -3.51 6.76
CA GLU A 378 9.57 -3.55 5.30
C GLU A 378 9.77 -4.98 4.78
N LEU A 379 10.77 -5.72 5.28
CA LEU A 379 10.98 -7.12 4.90
C LEU A 379 9.76 -8.02 5.17
N LYS A 380 8.98 -7.73 6.21
CA LYS A 380 7.76 -8.46 6.55
C LYS A 380 6.62 -8.23 5.54
N GLU A 381 6.58 -7.07 4.90
CA GLU A 381 5.55 -6.74 3.91
C GLU A 381 5.89 -7.26 2.49
N GLN A 382 7.14 -7.67 2.26
CA GLN A 382 7.60 -8.14 0.96
C GLN A 382 7.21 -9.60 0.71
N CYS A 383 6.69 -9.87 -0.47
CA CYS A 383 6.63 -11.20 -1.06
C CYS A 383 8.03 -11.58 -1.56
N LEU A 384 8.41 -12.83 -1.30
CA LEU A 384 9.75 -13.34 -1.56
C LEU A 384 9.71 -14.36 -2.69
N TYR A 385 10.41 -14.09 -3.79
CA TYR A 385 10.38 -14.97 -4.96
C TYR A 385 11.77 -15.30 -5.47
N ASN A 386 11.91 -16.50 -6.02
CA ASN A 386 13.06 -16.87 -6.82
C ASN A 386 12.87 -16.40 -8.27
N ASN A 387 13.91 -15.91 -8.93
CA ASN A 387 13.87 -15.42 -10.30
C ASN A 387 15.09 -15.93 -11.07
N ASN A 388 14.84 -16.76 -12.09
CA ASN A 388 15.89 -17.33 -12.92
C ASN A 388 16.08 -16.57 -14.24
N ARG A 389 15.68 -15.28 -14.31
CA ARG A 389 15.94 -14.44 -15.48
C ARG A 389 17.44 -14.30 -15.71
N LYS A 390 17.89 -14.74 -16.88
CA LYS A 390 19.26 -14.53 -17.36
C LYS A 390 19.69 -13.08 -17.15
N ASN A 391 20.81 -12.88 -16.44
CA ASN A 391 21.46 -11.60 -16.18
C ASN A 391 20.76 -10.65 -15.19
N THR A 392 19.79 -11.10 -14.39
CA THR A 392 19.18 -10.30 -13.31
C THR A 392 19.36 -11.02 -11.98
N VAL A 393 19.93 -10.33 -10.98
CA VAL A 393 20.22 -10.93 -9.64
C VAL A 393 19.21 -10.53 -8.57
N GLY A 394 18.53 -9.40 -8.78
CA GLY A 394 17.61 -8.76 -7.85
C GLY A 394 16.70 -7.78 -8.60
N ARG A 395 15.43 -7.72 -8.24
CA ARG A 395 14.53 -6.65 -8.67
C ARG A 395 13.39 -6.47 -7.66
N HIS A 396 13.17 -5.24 -7.21
CA HIS A 396 11.93 -4.84 -6.56
C HIS A 396 10.86 -4.50 -7.59
N ILE A 397 9.67 -5.09 -7.47
CA ILE A 397 8.47 -4.71 -8.22
C ILE A 397 7.31 -4.70 -7.22
N ASP A 398 6.68 -3.54 -7.02
CA ASP A 398 5.58 -3.35 -6.08
C ASP A 398 5.93 -3.82 -4.66
N ASN A 399 5.39 -4.95 -4.21
CA ASN A 399 5.69 -5.55 -2.90
C ASN A 399 6.51 -6.85 -3.03
N MET A 400 7.30 -6.99 -4.09
CA MET A 400 7.99 -8.23 -4.43
C MET A 400 9.49 -8.04 -4.56
N ILE A 401 10.27 -8.89 -3.87
CA ILE A 401 11.71 -9.01 -4.07
C ILE A 401 12.00 -10.33 -4.79
N ALA A 402 12.45 -10.20 -6.05
CA ALA A 402 12.76 -11.33 -6.92
C ALA A 402 14.28 -11.57 -7.00
N LEU A 403 14.76 -12.74 -6.59
CA LEU A 403 16.19 -13.06 -6.38
C LEU A 403 16.64 -14.30 -7.15
N ASP A 404 17.84 -14.29 -7.75
CA ASP A 404 18.43 -15.50 -8.38
C ASP A 404 19.08 -16.41 -7.33
N THR A 405 18.26 -17.15 -6.58
CA THR A 405 18.74 -17.94 -5.45
C THR A 405 19.67 -19.09 -5.85
N GLU A 406 19.67 -19.51 -7.11
CA GLU A 406 20.55 -20.58 -7.60
C GLU A 406 21.97 -20.05 -7.79
N SER A 407 22.13 -18.84 -8.35
CA SER A 407 23.42 -18.32 -8.77
C SER A 407 24.18 -17.54 -7.70
N ILE A 408 23.50 -17.02 -6.66
CA ILE A 408 24.12 -16.13 -5.66
C ILE A 408 24.03 -16.68 -4.23
N SER A 409 25.02 -16.39 -3.40
CA SER A 409 25.16 -16.86 -2.02
C SER A 409 24.22 -16.14 -1.04
N LYS A 410 24.07 -16.66 0.18
CA LYS A 410 23.27 -16.04 1.25
C LYS A 410 23.71 -14.59 1.57
N PRO A 411 25.01 -14.28 1.72
CA PRO A 411 25.45 -12.89 1.90
C PRO A 411 25.13 -11.98 0.70
N GLU A 412 25.19 -12.50 -0.52
CA GLU A 412 24.83 -11.74 -1.73
C GLU A 412 23.33 -11.45 -1.79
N ILE A 413 22.48 -12.43 -1.45
CA ILE A 413 21.03 -12.21 -1.33
C ILE A 413 20.75 -11.14 -0.27
N ALA A 414 21.41 -11.19 0.88
CA ALA A 414 21.26 -10.18 1.93
C ALA A 414 21.68 -8.77 1.46
N SER A 415 22.73 -8.66 0.63
CA SER A 415 23.15 -7.39 0.00
C SER A 415 22.05 -6.85 -0.91
N VAL A 416 21.51 -7.70 -1.79
CA VAL A 416 20.41 -7.32 -2.69
C VAL A 416 19.17 -6.92 -1.90
N MET A 417 18.77 -7.68 -0.87
CA MET A 417 17.65 -7.31 0.00
C MET A 417 17.87 -5.94 0.65
N THR A 418 19.07 -5.68 1.17
CA THR A 418 19.40 -4.37 1.75
C THR A 418 19.23 -3.27 0.71
N HIS A 419 19.72 -3.48 -0.51
CA HIS A 419 19.60 -2.52 -1.61
C HIS A 419 18.12 -2.22 -1.93
N GLU A 420 17.33 -3.24 -2.22
CA GLU A 420 15.94 -3.10 -2.66
C GLU A 420 15.02 -2.58 -1.54
N LEU A 421 15.21 -3.03 -0.29
CA LEU A 421 14.45 -2.49 0.85
C LEU A 421 14.80 -1.02 1.13
N THR A 422 16.05 -0.60 0.86
CA THR A 422 16.41 0.82 0.97
C THR A 422 15.64 1.66 -0.04
N HIS A 423 15.43 1.16 -1.26
CA HIS A 423 14.55 1.81 -2.24
C HIS A 423 13.12 1.93 -1.71
N ALA A 424 12.54 0.83 -1.20
CA ALA A 424 11.19 0.85 -0.64
C ALA A 424 11.03 1.86 0.51
N LEU A 425 12.01 1.95 1.42
CA LEU A 425 12.00 2.88 2.55
C LEU A 425 12.13 4.36 2.14
N LEU A 426 12.75 4.63 0.99
CA LEU A 426 12.99 5.97 0.45
C LEU A 426 12.01 6.34 -0.67
N ASP A 427 11.10 5.43 -1.03
CA ASP A 427 10.18 5.64 -2.13
C ASP A 427 9.30 6.87 -1.89
N ASN A 428 9.09 7.66 -2.94
CA ASN A 428 8.41 8.98 -2.92
C ASN A 428 9.05 10.07 -2.03
N LYS A 429 10.12 9.77 -1.28
CA LYS A 429 10.82 10.76 -0.42
C LYS A 429 11.97 11.47 -1.14
N MET A 430 12.55 10.82 -2.16
CA MET A 430 13.65 11.40 -2.93
C MET A 430 13.76 10.79 -4.35
N PRO A 431 14.40 11.47 -5.32
CA PRO A 431 14.54 10.97 -6.69
C PRO A 431 15.36 9.67 -6.79
N ALA A 432 14.99 8.78 -7.73
CA ALA A 432 15.61 7.46 -7.89
C ALA A 432 17.14 7.48 -8.00
N LEU A 433 17.73 8.39 -8.78
CA LEU A 433 19.20 8.49 -8.89
C LEU A 433 19.88 8.86 -7.56
N GLN A 434 19.18 9.62 -6.72
CA GLN A 434 19.66 9.98 -5.39
C GLN A 434 19.53 8.80 -4.41
N GLN A 435 18.44 8.02 -4.52
CA GLN A 435 18.26 6.80 -3.73
C GLN A 435 19.42 5.81 -3.95
N GLU A 436 19.92 5.67 -5.18
CA GLU A 436 21.06 4.77 -5.49
C GLU A 436 22.33 5.10 -4.70
N VAL A 437 22.57 6.38 -4.37
CA VAL A 437 23.70 6.77 -3.50
C VAL A 437 23.54 6.13 -2.12
N VAL A 438 22.31 6.16 -1.59
CA VAL A 438 21.99 5.60 -0.28
C VAL A 438 22.02 4.08 -0.34
N THR A 439 21.38 3.44 -1.34
CA THR A 439 21.27 1.97 -1.42
C THR A 439 22.63 1.28 -1.50
N PHE A 440 23.54 1.76 -2.36
CA PHE A 440 24.91 1.23 -2.42
C PHE A 440 25.71 1.47 -1.13
N PHE A 441 25.46 2.59 -0.45
CA PHE A 441 26.10 2.84 0.84
C PHE A 441 25.58 1.90 1.94
N MET A 442 24.29 1.56 1.92
CA MET A 442 23.70 0.59 2.84
C MET A 442 24.23 -0.83 2.59
N GLU A 443 24.43 -1.21 1.33
CA GLU A 443 25.16 -2.44 1.00
C GLU A 443 26.57 -2.46 1.58
N TYR A 444 27.29 -1.33 1.53
CA TYR A 444 28.60 -1.20 2.17
C TYR A 444 28.53 -1.37 3.69
N LYS A 445 27.54 -0.75 4.35
CA LYS A 445 27.40 -0.88 5.82
C LYS A 445 27.10 -2.33 6.21
N LEU A 446 26.24 -3.04 5.46
CA LEU A 446 26.02 -4.47 5.62
C LEU A 446 27.33 -5.25 5.41
N TYR A 447 28.04 -5.03 4.30
CA TYR A 447 29.31 -5.69 3.99
C TYR A 447 30.34 -5.53 5.12
N SER A 448 30.49 -4.30 5.63
CA SER A 448 31.48 -3.95 6.65
C SER A 448 31.26 -4.73 7.95
N GLU A 449 30.00 -4.94 8.33
CA GLU A 449 29.63 -5.76 9.49
C GLU A 449 29.69 -7.26 9.20
N ALA A 450 29.14 -7.70 8.06
CA ALA A 450 29.14 -9.11 7.66
C ALA A 450 30.56 -9.70 7.59
N LYS A 451 31.53 -8.94 7.07
CA LYS A 451 32.94 -9.36 7.03
C LYS A 451 33.56 -9.55 8.41
N LYS A 452 33.08 -8.84 9.44
CA LYS A 452 33.54 -9.00 10.83
C LYS A 452 32.89 -10.21 11.51
N ASN A 453 31.59 -10.40 11.24
CA ASN A 453 30.76 -11.39 11.93
C ASN A 453 30.78 -12.78 11.29
N ASP A 454 31.11 -12.89 10.00
CA ASP A 454 31.16 -14.15 9.25
C ASP A 454 32.59 -14.45 8.78
N PRO A 455 33.31 -15.37 9.47
CA PRO A 455 34.67 -15.77 9.10
C PRO A 455 34.80 -16.39 7.70
N ASN A 456 33.69 -16.87 7.13
CA ASN A 456 33.64 -17.47 5.81
C ASN A 456 33.07 -16.52 4.75
N TYR A 457 32.79 -15.24 5.08
CA TYR A 457 32.20 -14.26 4.17
C TYR A 457 32.88 -14.25 2.81
N SER A 458 34.20 -14.03 2.78
CA SER A 458 34.96 -13.96 1.52
C SER A 458 34.83 -15.24 0.71
N LYS A 459 34.88 -16.42 1.34
CA LYS A 459 34.73 -17.70 0.62
C LYS A 459 33.34 -17.87 0.02
N GLN A 460 32.30 -17.40 0.71
CA GLN A 460 30.91 -17.50 0.25
C GLN A 460 30.64 -16.58 -0.94
N VAL A 461 31.18 -15.36 -0.93
CA VAL A 461 30.99 -14.38 -2.01
C VAL A 461 31.98 -14.51 -3.16
N ASP A 462 33.11 -15.21 -2.96
CA ASP A 462 34.10 -15.52 -4.01
C ASP A 462 33.91 -16.89 -4.66
N ALA A 463 32.93 -17.66 -4.19
CA ALA A 463 32.59 -18.93 -4.81
C ALA A 463 32.05 -18.66 -6.23
N LEU A 464 32.87 -18.96 -7.24
CA LEU A 464 32.48 -18.87 -8.64
C LEU A 464 31.17 -19.62 -8.86
N SER A 465 30.15 -18.94 -9.38
CA SER A 465 28.91 -19.59 -9.81
C SER A 465 29.26 -20.62 -10.88
N SER A 466 28.81 -21.86 -10.69
CA SER A 466 28.96 -22.95 -11.67
C SER A 466 28.18 -22.70 -12.96
N THR A 467 27.36 -21.63 -13.00
CA THR A 467 26.37 -21.32 -14.04
C THR A 467 26.87 -20.28 -15.06
N GLY A 468 28.10 -19.75 -14.93
CA GLY A 468 28.71 -18.87 -15.92
C GLY A 468 28.18 -17.43 -15.96
N ILE A 469 27.33 -17.05 -14.99
CA ILE A 469 26.84 -15.68 -14.82
C ILE A 469 27.93 -14.86 -14.13
N LYS A 470 28.51 -13.88 -14.84
CA LYS A 470 29.47 -12.89 -14.32
C LYS A 470 28.75 -11.62 -13.82
N THR A 471 27.70 -11.76 -13.01
CA THR A 471 27.12 -10.57 -12.37
C THR A 471 27.83 -10.36 -11.03
N ILE A 472 28.60 -9.27 -10.92
CA ILE A 472 29.20 -8.86 -9.66
C ILE A 472 28.06 -8.29 -8.81
N VAL A 473 27.61 -9.04 -7.80
CA VAL A 473 26.61 -8.56 -6.84
C VAL A 473 27.28 -7.60 -5.86
N ILE A 474 28.39 -8.04 -5.25
CA ILE A 474 29.12 -7.23 -4.26
C ILE A 474 30.36 -6.63 -4.91
N ASP A 475 30.31 -5.32 -5.13
CA ASP A 475 31.40 -4.55 -5.74
C ASP A 475 32.51 -4.28 -4.73
N LYS A 476 33.48 -5.20 -4.64
CA LYS A 476 34.60 -5.10 -3.71
C LYS A 476 35.47 -3.86 -3.93
N ASP A 477 35.57 -3.36 -5.16
CA ASP A 477 36.35 -2.14 -5.42
C ASP A 477 35.64 -0.91 -4.85
N TYR A 478 34.30 -0.86 -4.95
CA TYR A 478 33.48 0.13 -4.25
C TYR A 478 33.66 0.02 -2.72
N MET A 479 33.57 -1.20 -2.16
CA MET A 479 33.70 -1.40 -0.70
C MET A 479 35.08 -0.98 -0.18
N ASN A 480 36.15 -1.39 -0.86
CA ASN A 480 37.53 -1.04 -0.48
C ASN A 480 37.80 0.46 -0.63
N PHE A 481 37.17 1.12 -1.61
CA PHE A 481 37.29 2.57 -1.77
C PHE A 481 36.69 3.31 -0.58
N ILE A 482 35.52 2.90 -0.09
CA ILE A 482 34.92 3.50 1.12
C ILE A 482 35.81 3.27 2.35
N ASP A 483 36.31 2.06 2.56
CA ASP A 483 37.23 1.76 3.67
C ASP A 483 38.48 2.65 3.64
N THR A 484 39.02 2.90 2.44
CA THR A 484 40.17 3.78 2.23
C THR A 484 39.83 5.23 2.52
N MET A 485 38.70 5.74 1.99
CA MET A 485 38.22 7.10 2.24
C MET A 485 37.99 7.36 3.73
N LYS A 486 37.36 6.42 4.45
CA LYS A 486 37.15 6.53 5.90
C LYS A 486 38.47 6.57 6.69
N LYS A 487 39.51 5.89 6.21
CA LYS A 487 40.83 5.86 6.85
C LYS A 487 41.66 7.12 6.54
N GLU A 488 41.61 7.60 5.31
CA GLU A 488 42.42 8.74 4.84
C GLU A 488 41.77 10.09 5.16
N HIS A 489 40.43 10.12 5.24
CA HIS A 489 39.61 11.31 5.48
C HIS A 489 38.61 11.08 6.62
N PRO A 490 39.07 10.86 7.87
CA PRO A 490 38.19 10.61 9.01
C PRO A 490 37.27 11.80 9.34
N GLU A 491 37.56 12.99 8.83
CA GLU A 491 36.74 14.20 8.95
C GLU A 491 35.54 14.25 7.98
N MET A 492 35.56 13.46 6.91
CA MET A 492 34.45 13.43 5.94
C MET A 492 33.23 12.74 6.55
N SER A 493 32.05 13.33 6.31
CA SER A 493 30.79 12.72 6.71
C SER A 493 30.53 11.42 5.93
N GLU A 494 29.79 10.47 6.53
CA GLU A 494 29.36 9.24 5.83
C GLU A 494 28.62 9.57 4.52
N LYS A 495 27.79 10.61 4.53
CA LYS A 495 27.07 11.11 3.36
C LYS A 495 28.03 11.55 2.24
N ASP A 496 29.06 12.34 2.55
CA ASP A 496 30.02 12.78 1.53
C ASP A 496 30.86 11.61 1.00
N ILE A 497 31.23 10.65 1.86
CA ILE A 497 31.92 9.42 1.44
C ILE A 497 31.04 8.60 0.49
N ALA A 498 29.76 8.42 0.82
CA ALA A 498 28.80 7.70 -0.01
C ALA A 498 28.67 8.34 -1.41
N VAL A 499 28.54 9.67 -1.46
CA VAL A 499 28.46 10.44 -2.71
C VAL A 499 29.70 10.25 -3.55
N GLU A 500 30.91 10.43 -3.00
CA GLU A 500 32.15 10.29 -3.78
C GLU A 500 32.37 8.84 -4.26
N ALA A 501 32.03 7.85 -3.45
CA ALA A 501 32.09 6.44 -3.85
C ALA A 501 31.13 6.15 -5.01
N PHE A 502 29.88 6.64 -4.92
CA PHE A 502 28.89 6.49 -5.98
C PHE A 502 29.34 7.17 -7.27
N LEU A 503 29.83 8.42 -7.19
CA LEU A 503 30.33 9.19 -8.33
C LEU A 503 31.47 8.48 -9.06
N LYS A 504 32.34 7.79 -8.32
CA LYS A 504 33.49 7.09 -8.89
C LYS A 504 33.11 5.78 -9.60
N TYR A 505 32.25 4.96 -9.00
CA TYR A 505 32.02 3.58 -9.47
C TYR A 505 30.68 3.35 -10.15
N LYS A 506 29.62 4.04 -9.73
CA LYS A 506 28.24 3.71 -10.12
C LYS A 506 27.60 4.78 -11.01
N PHE A 507 27.95 6.05 -10.81
CA PHE A 507 27.28 7.19 -11.44
C PHE A 507 27.19 7.10 -12.95
N LYS A 508 28.26 6.73 -13.67
CA LYS A 508 28.22 6.63 -15.14
C LYS A 508 27.13 5.68 -15.64
N TYR A 509 26.89 4.58 -14.93
CA TYR A 509 25.87 3.60 -15.30
C TYR A 509 24.46 4.12 -15.03
N TYR A 510 24.25 4.74 -13.85
CA TYR A 510 22.91 5.14 -13.40
C TYR A 510 22.47 6.53 -13.87
N ASN A 511 23.38 7.43 -14.24
CA ASN A 511 23.09 8.82 -14.62
C ASN A 511 22.16 8.96 -15.84
N VAL A 512 22.04 7.91 -16.67
CA VAL A 512 21.18 7.90 -17.85
C VAL A 512 19.93 7.03 -17.69
N LYS A 513 19.79 6.33 -16.56
CA LYS A 513 18.81 5.25 -16.38
C LYS A 513 17.44 5.78 -15.97
N TYR A 514 17.40 6.81 -15.12
CA TYR A 514 16.16 7.29 -14.51
C TYR A 514 15.74 8.70 -14.94
N GLN A 515 16.69 9.48 -15.48
CA GLN A 515 16.46 10.87 -15.84
C GLN A 515 17.43 11.35 -16.93
N LYS A 516 17.26 12.60 -17.38
CA LYS A 516 18.25 13.25 -18.24
C LYS A 516 19.60 13.32 -17.52
N PRO A 517 20.73 13.13 -18.23
CA PRO A 517 22.05 13.14 -17.60
C PRO A 517 22.29 14.43 -16.80
N VAL A 518 22.76 14.26 -15.57
CA VAL A 518 23.16 15.35 -14.66
C VAL A 518 24.68 15.36 -14.46
N SER A 519 25.21 16.43 -13.86
CA SER A 519 26.63 16.55 -13.52
C SER A 519 26.96 15.88 -12.18
N ALA A 520 28.24 15.61 -11.92
CA ALA A 520 28.69 15.13 -10.62
C ALA A 520 28.37 16.15 -9.50
N ASP A 521 28.54 17.45 -9.78
CA ASP A 521 28.24 18.51 -8.82
C ASP A 521 26.75 18.62 -8.50
N TYR A 522 25.88 18.25 -9.43
CA TYR A 522 24.46 18.14 -9.13
C TYR A 522 24.23 17.11 -8.01
N ILE A 523 24.80 15.90 -8.12
CA ILE A 523 24.65 14.84 -7.11
C ILE A 523 25.20 15.25 -5.74
N ARG A 524 26.33 15.97 -5.71
CA ARG A 524 26.94 16.49 -4.47
C ARG A 524 26.05 17.49 -3.73
N ASN A 525 25.29 18.29 -4.49
CA ASN A 525 24.50 19.40 -3.95
C ASN A 525 23.02 19.05 -3.77
N LEU A 526 22.62 17.79 -3.94
CA LEU A 526 21.26 17.34 -3.64
C LEU A 526 20.99 17.37 -2.14
N ASP A 527 19.71 17.55 -1.79
CA ASP A 527 19.24 17.51 -0.41
C ASP A 527 19.00 16.06 0.03
N TYR A 528 19.84 15.55 0.94
CA TYR A 528 19.75 14.20 1.50
C TYR A 528 19.04 14.14 2.86
N SER A 529 18.33 15.20 3.28
CA SER A 529 17.69 15.25 4.60
C SER A 529 16.73 14.08 4.83
N ALA A 530 16.02 13.61 3.79
CA ALA A 530 15.15 12.43 3.88
C ALA A 530 15.88 11.11 4.20
N ALA A 531 17.21 11.07 4.02
CA ALA A 531 18.05 9.90 4.22
C ALA A 531 19.09 10.09 5.35
N GLU A 532 18.98 11.14 6.17
CA GLU A 532 19.97 11.48 7.21
C GLU A 532 20.31 10.27 8.12
N LYS A 533 19.30 9.59 8.63
CA LYS A 533 19.43 8.38 9.46
C LYS A 533 20.21 7.22 8.82
N PHE A 534 20.25 7.13 7.49
CA PHE A 534 21.00 6.08 6.79
C PHE A 534 22.53 6.31 6.89
N PHE A 535 22.94 7.57 7.08
CA PHE A 535 24.33 7.99 7.23
C PHE A 535 24.81 8.09 8.69
N GLU A 536 23.96 7.74 9.65
CA GLU A 536 24.32 7.74 11.07
C GLU A 536 24.97 6.42 11.49
N ILE A 537 25.88 6.50 12.46
CA ILE A 537 26.46 5.33 13.15
C ILE A 537 26.04 5.40 14.61
N LYS A 538 25.73 4.23 15.19
CA LYS A 538 25.46 4.07 16.61
C LYS A 538 26.67 4.36 17.50
#